data_AF-A0A8B4VWD5-F1
#
_entry.id   AF-A0A8B4VWD5-F1
#
_cell.length_a   1.000
_cell.length_b   1.000
_cell.length_c   1.000
_cell.angle_alpha   90.00
_cell.angle_beta   90.00
_cell.angle_gamma   90.00
#
_symmetry.space_group_name_H-M   'P 1'
#
loop_
_entity.id
_entity.type
_entity.pdbx_description
1 polymer ?
#
loop_
_entity_poly.entity_id
_entity_poly.type
_entity_poly.pdbx_seq_one_letter_code
_entity_poly.pdbx_strand_id
1 'polypeptide(L)' 'MDASPAAAAAPGSTEDGDAALFGLLWPLGESVKLDSTIDRRTLRAQIARLGELGYALDFKTQEWSRQAELQPA' A
#
# COMPACT_ATOMS: atom_id res chain seq x y z
N MET A 1 -1.06 25.56 -20.96
CA MET A 1 -0.16 24.57 -21.60
C MET A 1 0.85 24.20 -20.55
N ASP A 2 0.99 22.98 -20.04
CA ASP A 2 0.45 21.66 -20.39
C ASP A 2 0.72 20.77 -19.16
N ALA A 3 -0.13 19.78 -18.92
CA ALA A 3 -0.02 18.85 -17.81
C ALA A 3 0.95 17.71 -18.15
N SER A 4 1.81 17.31 -17.21
CA SER A 4 2.42 15.97 -17.28
C SER A 4 2.75 15.42 -15.88
N PRO A 5 1.83 14.67 -15.26
CA PRO A 5 2.11 13.84 -14.10
C PRO A 5 2.39 12.42 -14.60
N ALA A 6 3.60 12.15 -15.07
CA ALA A 6 3.96 10.80 -15.51
C ALA A 6 5.48 10.63 -15.56
N ALA A 7 6.15 10.76 -14.42
CA ALA A 7 7.37 9.98 -14.24
C ALA A 7 6.90 8.53 -14.05
N ALA A 8 6.84 7.82 -15.16
CA ALA A 8 6.67 6.38 -15.21
C ALA A 8 7.73 5.72 -14.31
N ALA A 9 7.36 5.48 -13.06
CA ALA A 9 7.99 4.40 -12.30
C ALA A 9 7.66 3.14 -13.10
N ALA A 10 8.67 2.49 -13.66
CA ALA A 10 8.50 1.20 -14.30
C ALA A 10 7.66 0.33 -13.34
N PRO A 11 6.52 -0.25 -13.79
CA PRO A 11 5.61 -0.96 -12.89
C PRO A 11 6.37 -2.00 -12.06
N GLY A 12 7.33 -2.70 -12.67
CA GLY A 12 8.15 -3.70 -11.99
C GLY A 12 9.11 -3.21 -10.90
N SER A 13 9.54 -1.94 -10.89
CA SER A 13 10.47 -1.44 -9.86
C SER A 13 9.76 -1.08 -8.55
N THR A 14 8.52 -0.61 -8.69
CA THR A 14 7.62 -0.30 -7.57
C THR A 14 7.11 -1.60 -6.94
N GLU A 15 6.70 -2.56 -7.77
CA GLU A 15 6.22 -3.88 -7.34
C GLU A 15 7.31 -4.71 -6.63
N ASP A 16 8.56 -4.68 -7.08
CA ASP A 16 9.67 -5.40 -6.44
C ASP A 16 10.01 -4.81 -5.06
N GLY A 17 9.98 -3.48 -4.92
CA GLY A 17 10.13 -2.79 -3.65
C GLY A 17 8.99 -3.11 -2.66
N ASP A 18 7.78 -3.28 -3.18
CA ASP A 18 6.62 -3.67 -2.38
C ASP A 18 6.70 -5.14 -1.98
N ALA A 19 7.07 -6.02 -2.91
CA ALA A 19 7.32 -7.42 -2.61
C ALA A 19 8.44 -7.59 -1.56
N ALA A 20 9.48 -6.75 -1.57
CA ALA A 20 10.52 -6.76 -0.53
C ALA A 20 10.00 -6.24 0.83
N LEU A 21 9.11 -5.26 0.82
CA LEU A 21 8.55 -4.64 2.02
C LEU A 21 7.47 -5.49 2.70
N PHE A 22 6.64 -6.16 1.91
CA PHE A 22 5.56 -7.03 2.36
C PHE A 22 6.00 -8.50 2.46
N GLY A 23 7.01 -8.91 1.70
CA GLY A 23 7.57 -10.26 1.73
C GLY A 23 6.50 -11.31 1.46
N LEU A 24 6.20 -12.13 2.48
CA LEU A 24 5.16 -13.15 2.41
C LEU A 24 3.73 -12.61 2.36
N LEU A 25 3.51 -11.33 2.69
CA LEU A 25 2.20 -10.68 2.53
C LEU A 25 1.95 -10.25 1.08
N TRP A 26 2.98 -10.29 0.22
CA TRP A 26 2.85 -10.05 -1.20
C TRP A 26 2.43 -11.34 -1.96
N PRO A 27 1.54 -11.26 -2.97
CA PRO A 27 0.86 -10.08 -3.46
C PRO A 27 -0.22 -9.59 -2.49
N LEU A 28 -0.30 -8.27 -2.32
CA LEU A 28 -1.37 -7.66 -1.54
C LEU A 28 -2.71 -7.94 -2.22
N GLY A 29 -3.58 -8.67 -1.53
CA GLY A 29 -4.94 -8.91 -1.98
C GLY A 29 -5.83 -7.67 -1.86
N GLU A 30 -7.14 -7.90 -1.87
CA GLU A 30 -8.14 -6.85 -1.66
C GLU A 30 -8.10 -6.29 -0.22
N SER A 31 -7.71 -7.15 0.73
CA SER A 31 -7.34 -6.75 2.08
C SER A 31 -6.07 -7.43 2.58
N VAL A 32 -5.32 -6.73 3.43
CA VAL A 32 -4.07 -7.19 4.04
C VAL A 32 -4.06 -6.86 5.52
N LYS A 33 -3.65 -7.81 6.35
CA LYS A 33 -3.48 -7.60 7.77
C LYS A 33 -2.02 -7.35 8.09
N LEU A 34 -1.70 -6.13 8.53
CA LEU A 34 -0.35 -5.84 9.02
C LEU A 34 -0.15 -6.43 10.40
N ASP A 35 0.99 -7.06 10.60
CA ASP A 35 1.39 -7.54 11.91
C ASP A 35 1.99 -6.38 12.72
N SER A 36 1.30 -5.94 13.77
CA SER A 36 1.76 -4.83 14.62
C SER A 36 2.92 -5.20 15.54
N THR A 37 3.29 -6.48 15.60
CA THR A 37 4.41 -6.96 16.45
C THR A 37 5.75 -6.82 15.75
N ILE A 38 5.75 -6.53 14.43
CA ILE A 38 6.96 -6.20 13.68
C ILE A 38 7.55 -4.87 14.13
N ASP A 39 8.80 -4.63 13.71
CA ASP A 39 9.48 -3.38 14.00
C ASP A 39 8.68 -2.16 13.52
N ARG A 40 8.59 -1.14 14.39
CA ARG A 40 7.90 0.13 14.11
C ARG A 40 8.35 0.81 12.82
N ARG A 41 9.61 0.66 12.41
CA ARG A 41 10.12 1.23 11.15
C ARG A 41 9.53 0.49 9.96
N THR A 42 9.52 -0.84 10.00
CA THR A 42 8.91 -1.68 8.96
C THR A 42 7.42 -1.43 8.87
N LEU A 43 6.73 -1.38 10.02
CA LEU A 43 5.29 -1.08 10.08
C LEU A 43 5.00 0.30 9.48
N ARG A 44 5.78 1.34 9.81
CA ARG A 44 5.60 2.68 9.22
C ARG A 44 5.83 2.70 7.71
N ALA A 45 6.82 1.97 7.21
CA ALA A 45 7.08 1.86 5.78
C ALA A 45 5.93 1.13 5.05
N GLN A 46 5.43 0.02 5.61
CA GLN A 46 4.26 -0.70 5.08
C GLN A 46 3.01 0.19 5.07
N ILE A 47 2.74 0.92 6.16
CA ILE A 47 1.60 1.85 6.24
C ILE A 47 1.71 2.97 5.22
N ALA A 48 2.88 3.61 5.11
CA ALA A 48 3.10 4.66 4.11
C ALA A 48 2.83 4.12 2.71
N ARG A 49 3.29 2.90 2.43
CA ARG A 49 3.12 2.28 1.13
C ARG A 49 1.68 1.90 0.82
N LEU A 50 0.95 1.35 1.78
CA LEU A 50 -0.48 1.08 1.66
C LEU A 50 -1.28 2.36 1.40
N GLY A 51 -0.89 3.48 2.01
CA GLY A 51 -1.49 4.79 1.73
C GLY A 51 -1.26 5.25 0.28
N GLU A 52 -0.07 5.06 -0.29
CA GLU A 52 0.22 5.36 -1.70
C GLU A 52 -0.59 4.47 -2.67
N LEU A 53 -0.81 3.21 -2.28
CA LEU A 53 -1.60 2.24 -3.05
C LEU A 53 -3.13 2.45 -2.92
N GLY A 54 -3.57 3.39 -2.07
CA GLY A 54 -4.98 3.69 -1.83
C GLY A 54 -5.69 2.73 -0.88
N TYR A 55 -4.95 2.03 -0.02
CA TYR A 55 -5.56 1.21 1.02
C TYR A 55 -5.98 2.07 2.22
N ALA A 56 -7.13 1.75 2.83
CA ALA A 56 -7.58 2.35 4.07
C ALA A 56 -7.44 1.36 5.24
N LEU A 57 -7.02 1.88 6.39
CA LEU A 57 -6.95 1.12 7.63
C LEU A 57 -8.32 1.06 8.30
N ASP A 58 -8.82 -0.15 8.50
CA ASP A 58 -9.92 -0.41 9.40
C ASP A 58 -9.39 -0.58 10.83
N PHE A 59 -9.63 0.43 11.68
CA PHE A 59 -9.17 0.41 13.08
C PHE A 59 -9.79 -0.70 13.93
N LYS A 60 -10.91 -1.28 13.46
CA LYS A 60 -11.68 -2.27 14.22
C LYS A 60 -11.09 -3.67 14.09
N THR A 61 -10.58 -3.99 12.90
CA THR A 61 -9.97 -5.28 12.53
C THR A 61 -8.46 -5.18 12.36
N GLN A 62 -7.93 -3.95 12.35
CA GLN A 62 -6.55 -3.62 12.01
C GLN A 62 -6.13 -4.18 10.64
N GLU A 63 -7.10 -4.20 9.73
CA GLU A 63 -6.95 -4.67 8.36
C GLU A 63 -6.88 -3.47 7.42
N TRP A 64 -6.09 -3.60 6.36
CA TRP A 64 -5.98 -2.61 5.31
C TRP A 64 -6.70 -3.12 4.07
N SER A 65 -7.69 -2.38 3.60
CA SER A 65 -8.48 -2.78 2.42
C SER A 65 -8.28 -1.78 1.30
N ARG A 66 -8.10 -2.27 0.07
CA ARG A 66 -7.86 -1.43 -1.10
C ARG A 66 -9.09 -0.58 -1.36
N GLN A 67 -8.99 0.73 -1.19
CA GLN A 67 -10.01 1.67 -1.62
C GLN A 67 -9.67 2.14 -3.03
N ALA A 68 -9.90 1.26 -4.00
CA ALA A 68 -9.95 1.66 -5.39
C ALA A 68 -11.19 2.56 -5.58
N GLU A 69 -11.00 3.88 -5.43
CA GLU A 69 -11.92 4.92 -5.94
C GLU A 69 -13.38 4.88 -5.44
N LEU A 70 -13.65 4.60 -4.16
CA LEU A 70 -14.93 5.01 -3.56
C LEU A 70 -14.87 6.49 -3.18
N GLN A 71 -14.85 7.31 -4.23
CA GLN A 71 -15.12 8.75 -4.20
C GLN A 71 -16.59 8.92 -3.80
N PRO A 72 -16.94 9.59 -2.69
CA PRO A 72 -18.32 10.02 -2.50
C PRO A 72 -18.65 11.12 -3.52
N ALA A 73 -19.82 10.97 -4.15
CA ALA A 73 -20.41 11.84 -5.18
C ALA A 73 -20.62 13.30 -4.73
#